data_AF-A0A2N5J2Y3-F1
#
_entry.id   AF-A0A2N5J2Y3-F1
#
_cell.length_a   1.000
_cell.length_b   1.000
_cell.length_c   1.000
_cell.angle_alpha   90.00
_cell.angle_beta   90.00
_cell.angle_gamma   90.00
#
_symmetry.space_group_name_H-M   'P 1'
#
loop_
_entity.id
_entity.type
_entity.pdbx_description
1 polymer ?
#
loop_
_entity_poly.entity_id
_entity_poly.type
_entity_poly.pdbx_seq_one_letter_code
_entity_poly.pdbx_strand_id
1 'polypeptide(L)'
;MTKSIFDEIQWNIVLQDALSTLLAAAVAAVVFLFFWSRIRKRFLDDRYKIPLVEINPSKRKVRNIGQETSINVLIFHIKKEIPRLSKRRGYTLHFKAAVQNLMSGEDGDVDTTLESCFNEEFFLVQYANLSGVVYWCLQFAGDGRGNPWVMIPPYRIRSSKILPPYIGDEHKLHIPLLLQFRIYIIGKMREARGNLAIND
;
A
#
# COMPACT_ATOMS: atom_id res chain seq x y z
N MET A 1 38.10 -57.74 34.14
CA MET A 1 36.92 -57.00 34.65
C MET A 1 37.07 -55.47 34.59
N THR A 2 38.28 -54.91 34.50
CA THR A 2 38.53 -53.46 34.54
C THR A 2 38.29 -52.68 33.22
N LYS A 3 38.33 -53.34 32.05
CA LYS A 3 38.04 -52.69 30.75
C LYS A 3 36.59 -52.20 30.63
N SER A 4 35.63 -52.98 31.12
CA SER A 4 34.19 -52.70 31.00
C SER A 4 33.76 -51.42 31.73
N ILE A 5 34.36 -51.11 32.89
CA ILE A 5 34.02 -49.92 33.67
C ILE A 5 34.60 -48.65 33.02
N PHE A 6 35.79 -48.76 32.41
CA PHE A 6 36.45 -47.65 31.72
C PHE A 6 35.69 -47.24 30.45
N ASP A 7 35.21 -48.23 29.69
CA ASP A 7 34.40 -48.00 28.49
C ASP A 7 33.04 -47.34 28.82
N GLU A 8 32.43 -47.72 29.95
CA GLU A 8 31.15 -47.18 30.42
C GLU A 8 31.29 -45.74 30.93
N ILE A 9 32.40 -45.41 31.60
CA ILE A 9 32.71 -44.03 32.02
C ILE A 9 32.99 -43.14 30.80
N GLN A 10 33.75 -43.63 29.81
CA GLN A 10 33.99 -42.87 28.58
C GLN A 10 32.70 -42.63 27.79
N TRP A 11 31.83 -43.63 27.69
CA TRP A 11 30.54 -43.48 27.02
C TRP A 11 29.64 -42.47 27.72
N ASN A 12 29.59 -42.47 29.05
CA ASN A 12 28.81 -41.47 29.81
C ASN A 12 29.34 -40.05 29.61
N ILE A 13 30.67 -39.87 29.54
CA ILE A 13 31.28 -38.56 29.26
C ILE A 13 30.94 -38.09 27.85
N VAL A 14 31.07 -38.95 26.84
CA VAL A 14 30.73 -38.64 25.44
C VAL A 14 29.24 -38.32 25.28
N LEU A 15 28.37 -39.09 25.96
CA LEU A 15 26.93 -38.87 25.93
C LEU A 15 26.55 -37.53 26.59
N GLN A 16 27.18 -37.21 27.72
CA GLN A 16 26.95 -35.96 28.43
C GLN A 16 27.43 -34.75 27.62
N ASP A 17 28.55 -34.87 26.91
CA ASP A 17 29.07 -33.81 26.05
C ASP A 17 28.23 -33.61 24.78
N ALA A 18 27.70 -34.70 24.21
CA ALA A 18 26.75 -34.64 23.10
C ALA A 18 25.41 -34.01 23.51
N LEU A 19 24.90 -34.37 24.70
CA LEU A 19 23.66 -33.79 25.23
C LEU A 19 23.81 -32.31 25.59
N SER A 20 24.96 -31.92 26.15
CA SER A 20 25.24 -30.52 26.49
C SER A 20 25.35 -29.63 25.24
N THR A 21 25.98 -30.13 24.17
CA THR A 21 26.07 -29.42 22.89
C THR A 21 24.72 -29.33 22.19
N LEU A 22 23.91 -30.40 22.21
CA LEU A 22 22.53 -30.37 21.69
C LEU A 22 21.66 -29.37 22.45
N LEU A 23 21.78 -29.32 23.78
CA LEU A 23 21.05 -28.37 24.61
C LEU A 23 21.49 -26.92 24.32
N ALA A 24 22.79 -26.68 24.19
CA ALA A 24 23.33 -25.36 23.84
C ALA A 24 22.84 -24.90 22.45
N ALA A 25 22.82 -25.81 21.46
CA ALA A 25 22.31 -25.53 20.13
C ALA A 25 20.80 -25.22 20.14
N ALA A 26 20.02 -25.96 20.92
CA ALA A 26 18.59 -25.71 21.08
C ALA A 26 18.31 -24.34 21.73
N VAL A 27 19.05 -24.00 22.80
CA VAL A 27 18.92 -22.69 23.46
C VAL A 27 19.33 -21.56 22.51
N ALA A 28 20.42 -21.71 21.78
CA ALA A 28 20.85 -20.74 20.78
C ALA A 28 19.80 -20.54 19.67
N ALA A 29 19.20 -21.63 19.18
CA ALA A 29 18.12 -21.57 18.20
C ALA A 29 16.88 -20.84 18.75
N VAL A 30 16.48 -21.11 20.00
CA VAL A 30 15.35 -20.43 20.64
C VAL A 30 15.62 -18.93 20.80
N VAL A 31 16.81 -18.54 21.27
CA VAL A 31 17.20 -17.13 21.40
C VAL A 31 17.22 -16.44 20.04
N PHE A 32 17.76 -17.10 19.01
CA PHE A 32 17.78 -16.57 17.65
C PHE A 32 16.37 -16.37 17.09
N LEU A 33 15.47 -17.34 17.27
CA LEU A 33 14.07 -17.26 16.85
C LEU A 33 13.31 -16.13 17.58
N PHE A 34 13.53 -15.97 18.89
CA PHE A 34 12.95 -14.87 19.66
C PHE A 34 13.47 -13.51 19.21
N PHE A 35 14.78 -13.39 18.98
CA PHE A 35 15.39 -12.16 18.50
C PHE A 35 14.89 -11.79 17.09
N TRP A 36 14.83 -12.78 16.19
CA TRP A 36 14.30 -12.61 14.84
C TRP A 36 12.82 -12.26 14.83
N SER A 37 12.02 -12.90 15.69
CA SER A 37 10.62 -12.55 15.93
C SER A 37 10.45 -11.09 16.36
N ARG A 38 11.29 -10.63 17.29
CA ARG A 38 11.24 -9.25 17.81
C ARG A 38 11.67 -8.22 16.77
N ILE A 39 12.70 -8.53 15.98
CA ILE A 39 13.13 -7.70 14.82
C ILE A 39 12.02 -7.68 13.77
N ARG A 40 11.48 -8.84 13.39
CA ARG A 40 10.37 -8.95 12.45
C ARG A 40 9.19 -8.09 12.88
N LYS A 41 8.76 -8.20 14.15
CA LYS A 41 7.67 -7.39 14.70
C LYS A 41 7.97 -5.89 14.64
N ARG A 42 9.20 -5.47 14.98
CA ARG A 42 9.59 -4.05 14.99
C ARG A 42 9.74 -3.42 13.60
N PHE A 43 10.18 -4.18 12.60
CA PHE A 43 10.42 -3.67 11.23
C PHE A 43 9.31 -3.98 10.22
N LEU A 44 8.42 -4.92 10.52
CA LEU A 44 7.27 -5.24 9.67
C LEU A 44 5.94 -4.69 10.20
N ASP A 45 5.66 -4.65 11.52
CA ASP A 45 4.37 -4.10 12.01
C ASP A 45 4.22 -2.60 11.71
N ASP A 46 5.31 -1.82 11.76
CA ASP A 46 5.23 -0.37 11.50
C ASP A 46 5.00 -0.03 10.01
N ARG A 47 5.15 -0.98 9.09
CA ARG A 47 4.76 -0.79 7.68
C ARG A 47 3.27 -1.04 7.42
N TYR A 48 2.53 -1.62 8.37
CA TYR A 48 1.10 -1.93 8.23
C TYR A 48 0.19 -1.11 9.15
N LYS A 49 0.73 -0.30 10.05
CA LYS A 49 -0.01 0.73 10.80
C LYS A 49 -0.22 2.00 9.99
N ILE A 50 -0.71 1.86 8.77
CA ILE A 50 -1.11 2.99 7.96
C ILE A 50 -2.54 2.71 7.55
N PRO A 51 -3.45 3.69 7.62
CA PRO A 51 -4.73 3.56 6.94
C PRO A 51 -4.46 3.20 5.47
N LEU A 52 -5.22 2.26 4.90
CA LEU A 52 -5.04 1.87 3.52
C LEU A 52 -6.41 1.76 2.90
N VAL A 53 -6.75 2.75 2.07
CA VAL A 53 -8.08 2.80 1.46
C VAL A 53 -8.03 2.21 0.07
N GLU A 54 -8.89 1.25 -0.21
CA GLU A 54 -9.14 0.62 -1.50
C GLU A 54 -10.45 1.14 -2.10
N ILE A 55 -10.47 1.43 -3.40
CA ILE A 55 -11.69 1.76 -4.15
C ILE A 55 -12.25 0.49 -4.78
N ASN A 56 -13.51 0.18 -4.49
CA ASN A 56 -14.27 -0.84 -5.19
C ASN A 56 -15.31 -0.16 -6.11
N PRO A 57 -14.99 0.07 -7.39
CA PRO A 57 -15.90 0.76 -8.29
C PRO A 57 -17.14 -0.07 -8.65
N SER A 58 -17.03 -1.40 -8.68
CA SER A 58 -18.17 -2.28 -8.97
C SER A 58 -19.27 -2.16 -7.91
N LYS A 59 -18.88 -1.95 -6.65
CA LYS A 59 -19.81 -1.78 -5.53
C LYS A 59 -20.05 -0.31 -5.16
N ARG A 60 -19.39 0.64 -5.84
CA ARG A 60 -19.42 2.08 -5.51
C ARG A 60 -19.13 2.32 -4.02
N LYS A 61 -18.08 1.65 -3.54
CA LYS A 61 -17.67 1.69 -2.13
C LYS A 61 -16.18 1.93 -2.04
N VAL A 62 -15.75 2.54 -0.96
CA VAL A 62 -14.35 2.55 -0.54
C VAL A 62 -14.22 1.79 0.76
N ARG A 63 -13.15 1.02 0.89
CA ARG A 63 -12.91 0.19 2.06
C ARG A 63 -11.57 0.55 2.67
N ASN A 64 -11.51 0.68 3.99
CA ASN A 64 -10.23 0.74 4.66
C ASN A 64 -9.73 -0.69 4.93
N ILE A 65 -8.76 -1.13 4.15
CA ILE A 65 -8.06 -2.42 4.31
C ILE A 65 -6.80 -2.31 5.19
N GLY A 66 -6.47 -1.11 5.67
CA GLY A 66 -5.36 -0.86 6.58
C GLY A 66 -5.74 -1.09 8.04
N GLN A 67 -4.73 -1.16 8.92
CA GLN A 67 -4.95 -1.44 10.35
C GLN A 67 -5.37 -0.21 11.17
N GLU A 68 -5.12 1.00 10.66
CA GLU A 68 -5.45 2.25 11.32
C GLU A 68 -6.70 2.91 10.71
N THR A 69 -7.38 3.71 11.53
CA THR A 69 -8.54 4.51 11.08
C THR A 69 -8.08 5.68 10.20
N SER A 70 -8.84 5.92 9.13
CA SER A 70 -8.66 7.08 8.26
C SER A 70 -9.60 8.20 8.70
N ILE A 71 -9.09 9.32 9.22
CA ILE A 71 -9.95 10.44 9.68
C ILE A 71 -10.69 11.09 8.51
N ASN A 72 -9.99 11.31 7.40
CA ASN A 72 -10.57 12.01 6.25
C ASN A 72 -10.00 11.42 4.96
N VAL A 73 -10.83 10.68 4.25
CA VAL A 73 -10.53 10.08 2.96
C VAL A 73 -11.08 11.00 1.88
N LEU A 74 -10.23 11.51 1.01
CA LEU A 74 -10.60 12.32 -0.14
C LEU A 74 -10.23 11.55 -1.41
N ILE A 75 -11.17 11.48 -2.35
CA ILE A 75 -11.01 10.75 -3.60
C ILE A 75 -11.02 11.76 -4.74
N PHE A 76 -9.97 11.71 -5.56
CA PHE A 76 -9.82 12.54 -6.74
C PHE A 76 -9.69 11.67 -7.98
N HIS A 77 -10.47 11.98 -9.00
CA HIS A 77 -10.30 11.42 -10.33
C HIS A 77 -9.22 12.21 -11.08
N ILE A 78 -8.27 11.52 -11.69
CA ILE A 78 -7.22 12.11 -12.51
C ILE A 78 -7.66 12.09 -13.96
N LYS A 79 -7.85 13.27 -14.55
CA LYS A 79 -8.14 13.41 -15.98
C LYS A 79 -6.88 13.85 -16.74
N LYS A 80 -6.62 13.20 -17.88
CA LYS A 80 -5.62 13.66 -18.85
C LYS A 80 -6.21 14.87 -19.58
N GLU A 81 -5.49 15.98 -19.54
CA GLU A 81 -5.89 17.18 -20.28
C GLU A 81 -5.67 16.93 -21.77
N ILE A 82 -6.72 17.11 -22.58
CA ILE A 82 -6.65 17.00 -24.03
C ILE A 82 -6.16 18.35 -24.57
N PRO A 83 -4.94 18.45 -25.13
CA PRO A 83 -4.36 19.73 -25.49
C PRO A 83 -5.19 20.53 -26.49
N ARG A 84 -5.94 19.84 -27.36
CA ARG A 84 -6.86 20.45 -28.34
C ARG A 84 -8.03 21.20 -27.69
N LEU A 85 -8.46 20.79 -26.49
CA LEU A 85 -9.62 21.37 -25.79
C LEU A 85 -9.25 22.40 -24.73
N SER A 86 -8.11 22.24 -24.04
CA SER A 86 -7.79 23.12 -22.89
C SER A 86 -6.52 23.96 -23.05
N LYS A 87 -5.77 23.85 -24.16
CA LYS A 87 -4.40 24.41 -24.35
C LYS A 87 -3.40 24.02 -23.25
N ARG A 88 -3.79 23.22 -22.26
CA ARG A 88 -2.97 22.74 -21.15
C ARG A 88 -2.53 21.32 -21.47
N ARG A 89 -1.28 21.00 -21.11
CA ARG A 89 -0.71 19.65 -21.19
C ARG A 89 -0.60 19.07 -19.79
N GLY A 90 -0.74 17.75 -19.67
CA GLY A 90 -0.55 17.02 -18.43
C GLY A 90 -1.86 16.50 -17.85
N TYR A 91 -1.94 16.46 -16.52
CA TYR A 91 -3.05 15.84 -15.79
C TYR A 91 -3.63 16.80 -14.74
N THR A 92 -4.94 16.70 -14.51
CA THR A 92 -5.67 17.47 -13.50
C THR A 92 -6.44 16.56 -12.56
N LEU A 93 -6.52 16.95 -11.29
CA LEU A 93 -7.37 16.31 -10.29
C LEU A 93 -8.75 16.94 -10.30
N HIS A 94 -9.76 16.09 -10.32
CA HIS A 94 -11.15 16.42 -10.09
C HIS A 94 -11.59 15.75 -8.80
N PHE A 95 -12.08 16.54 -7.85
CA PHE A 95 -12.65 15.96 -6.65
C PHE A 95 -13.88 15.11 -6.99
N LYS A 96 -14.04 14.00 -6.28
CA LYS A 96 -15.16 13.08 -6.47
C LYS A 96 -15.97 12.90 -5.19
N ALA A 97 -15.29 12.64 -4.08
CA ALA A 97 -15.98 12.36 -2.84
C ALA A 97 -15.05 12.47 -1.64
N ALA A 98 -15.68 12.56 -0.47
CA ALA A 98 -15.04 12.47 0.81
C ALA A 98 -15.77 11.46 1.71
N VAL A 99 -15.00 10.69 2.49
CA VAL A 99 -15.50 9.82 3.55
C VAL A 99 -14.77 10.17 4.83
N GLN A 100 -15.52 10.43 5.90
CA GLN A 100 -14.96 10.76 7.20
C GLN A 100 -14.89 9.51 8.08
N ASN A 101 -13.85 9.44 8.91
CA ASN A 101 -13.66 8.45 9.98
C ASN A 101 -13.88 6.99 9.54
N LEU A 102 -13.26 6.58 8.44
CA LEU A 102 -13.37 5.22 7.93
C LEU A 102 -12.50 4.26 8.76
N MET A 103 -13.14 3.43 9.59
CA MET A 103 -12.46 2.49 10.48
C MET A 103 -11.86 1.31 9.72
N SER A 104 -10.87 0.65 10.31
CA SER A 104 -10.25 -0.55 9.73
C SER A 104 -11.31 -1.63 9.46
N GLY A 105 -11.40 -2.08 8.20
CA GLY A 105 -12.34 -3.09 7.73
C GLY A 105 -13.70 -2.56 7.29
N GLU A 106 -14.00 -1.29 7.55
CA GLU A 106 -15.27 -0.64 7.23
C GLU A 106 -15.35 -0.22 5.76
N ASP A 107 -16.58 -0.26 5.23
CA ASP A 107 -16.93 0.24 3.90
C ASP A 107 -17.65 1.59 4.02
N GLY A 108 -17.22 2.58 3.24
CA GLY A 108 -17.92 3.84 3.02
C GLY A 108 -18.55 3.87 1.63
N ASP A 109 -19.83 4.25 1.54
CA ASP A 109 -20.48 4.42 0.25
C ASP A 109 -19.98 5.69 -0.44
N VAL A 110 -19.55 5.52 -1.69
CA VAL A 110 -19.02 6.62 -2.49
C VAL A 110 -19.46 6.47 -3.94
N ASP A 111 -19.98 7.54 -4.52
CA ASP A 111 -20.21 7.58 -5.95
C ASP A 111 -18.88 7.65 -6.72
N THR A 112 -18.26 6.49 -6.90
CA THR A 112 -17.07 6.29 -7.74
C THR A 112 -17.48 5.87 -9.15
N THR A 113 -18.61 6.36 -9.66
CA THR A 113 -19.04 6.07 -11.03
C THR A 113 -17.92 6.42 -12.01
N LEU A 114 -17.54 5.40 -12.77
CA LEU A 114 -16.59 5.49 -13.86
C LEU A 114 -17.25 6.30 -14.98
N GLU A 115 -16.86 7.56 -15.13
CA GLU A 115 -17.44 8.46 -16.13
C GLU A 115 -17.07 8.07 -17.58
N SER A 116 -16.13 7.13 -17.78
CA SER A 116 -15.61 6.85 -19.11
C SER A 116 -15.00 5.46 -19.22
N CYS A 117 -15.64 4.55 -19.95
CA CYS A 117 -15.11 3.23 -20.32
C CYS A 117 -13.83 3.29 -21.21
N PHE A 118 -13.27 4.46 -21.49
CA PHE A 118 -12.28 4.67 -22.55
C PHE A 118 -11.08 5.55 -22.18
N ASN A 119 -11.00 6.09 -20.97
CA ASN A 119 -9.87 6.92 -20.54
C ASN A 119 -9.19 6.34 -19.31
N GLU A 120 -7.87 6.47 -19.24
CA GLU A 120 -7.02 5.97 -18.16
C GLU A 120 -7.56 6.35 -16.77
N GLU A 121 -8.27 5.42 -16.12
CA GLU A 121 -8.92 5.68 -14.83
C GLU A 121 -7.90 5.61 -13.70
N PHE A 122 -7.22 6.72 -13.47
CA PHE A 122 -6.38 6.90 -12.30
C PHE A 122 -7.16 7.67 -11.23
N PHE A 123 -7.16 7.16 -10.00
CA PHE A 123 -7.66 7.84 -8.83
C PHE A 123 -6.52 8.15 -7.87
N LEU A 124 -6.48 9.37 -7.39
CA LEU A 124 -5.65 9.75 -6.25
C LEU A 124 -6.54 9.71 -5.00
N VAL A 125 -6.18 8.86 -4.05
CA VAL A 125 -6.82 8.83 -2.73
C VAL A 125 -5.88 9.48 -1.74
N GLN A 126 -6.37 10.53 -1.08
CA GLN A 126 -5.70 11.15 0.05
C GLN A 126 -6.37 10.70 1.33
N TYR A 127 -5.60 10.29 2.32
CA TYR A 127 -6.15 10.03 3.65
C TYR A 127 -5.18 10.44 4.76
N ALA A 128 -5.74 10.76 5.92
CA ALA A 128 -4.98 11.07 7.12
C ALA A 128 -5.23 10.03 8.21
N ASN A 129 -4.18 9.64 8.94
CA ASN A 129 -4.32 8.81 10.12
C ASN A 129 -4.69 9.63 11.37
N LEU A 130 -4.93 8.96 12.49
CA LEU A 130 -5.30 9.59 13.76
C LEU A 130 -4.29 10.63 14.28
N SER A 131 -3.01 10.49 13.90
CA SER A 131 -1.94 11.43 14.25
C SER A 131 -1.86 12.64 13.30
N GLY A 132 -2.80 12.78 12.35
CA GLY A 132 -2.80 13.87 11.37
C GLY A 132 -1.76 13.70 10.25
N VAL A 133 -1.12 12.54 10.13
CA VAL A 133 -0.18 12.27 9.03
C VAL A 133 -0.96 11.97 7.76
N VAL A 134 -0.67 12.71 6.69
CA VAL A 134 -1.36 12.60 5.40
C VAL A 134 -0.58 11.71 4.44
N TYR A 135 -1.32 10.86 3.73
CA TYR A 135 -0.81 9.91 2.75
C TYR A 135 -1.55 10.08 1.42
N TRP A 136 -0.82 9.80 0.33
CA TRP A 136 -1.39 9.65 -1.00
C TRP A 136 -1.24 8.23 -1.51
N CYS A 137 -2.31 7.71 -2.08
CA CYS A 137 -2.36 6.41 -2.70
C CYS A 137 -2.90 6.58 -4.13
N LEU A 138 -2.16 6.07 -5.13
CA LEU A 138 -2.63 6.05 -6.52
C LEU A 138 -3.27 4.70 -6.80
N GLN A 139 -4.48 4.71 -7.34
CA GLN A 139 -5.24 3.51 -7.68
C GLN A 139 -5.71 3.57 -9.12
N PHE A 140 -5.64 2.46 -9.84
CA PHE A 140 -6.08 2.40 -11.24
C PHE A 140 -6.50 0.99 -11.65
N ALA A 141 -7.33 0.91 -12.69
CA ALA A 141 -7.68 -0.36 -13.32
C ALA A 141 -6.45 -0.96 -14.04
N GLY A 142 -5.93 -2.10 -13.57
CA GLY A 142 -4.72 -2.71 -14.11
C GLY A 142 -4.82 -3.13 -15.58
N ASP A 143 -5.99 -3.60 -16.00
CA ASP A 143 -6.32 -4.06 -17.35
C ASP A 143 -7.05 -3.01 -18.21
N GLY A 144 -7.39 -1.85 -17.64
CA GLY A 144 -8.20 -0.82 -18.31
C GLY A 144 -9.69 -1.14 -18.46
N ARG A 145 -10.16 -2.27 -17.95
CA ARG A 145 -11.58 -2.66 -17.90
C ARG A 145 -12.11 -2.78 -16.47
N GLY A 146 -11.25 -2.51 -15.50
CA GLY A 146 -11.60 -2.40 -14.09
C GLY A 146 -11.16 -3.58 -13.24
N ASN A 147 -10.32 -4.51 -13.70
CA ASN A 147 -9.91 -5.69 -12.90
C ASN A 147 -8.51 -6.29 -13.25
N PRO A 148 -7.65 -6.59 -12.27
CA PRO A 148 -7.72 -6.17 -10.88
C PRO A 148 -7.42 -4.68 -10.76
N TRP A 149 -7.97 -4.05 -9.71
CA TRP A 149 -7.54 -2.73 -9.30
C TRP A 149 -6.13 -2.82 -8.72
N VAL A 150 -5.24 -1.99 -9.25
CA VAL A 150 -3.86 -1.91 -8.81
C VAL A 150 -3.72 -0.70 -7.92
N MET A 151 -3.24 -0.95 -6.71
CA MET A 151 -2.92 0.07 -5.73
C MET A 151 -1.40 0.27 -5.68
N ILE A 152 -0.95 1.51 -5.89
CA ILE A 152 0.43 1.87 -5.61
C ILE A 152 0.53 2.19 -4.12
N PRO A 153 1.52 1.61 -3.39
CA PRO A 153 1.66 1.81 -1.96
C PRO A 153 1.61 3.30 -1.56
N PRO A 154 1.00 3.62 -0.40
CA PRO A 154 0.85 5.00 0.00
C PRO A 154 2.18 5.69 0.25
N TYR A 155 2.27 6.93 -0.22
CA TYR A 155 3.39 7.82 0.05
C TYR A 155 2.98 8.84 1.10
N ARG A 156 3.74 8.89 2.20
CA ARG A 156 3.60 9.96 3.20
C ARG A 156 3.95 11.29 2.57
N ILE A 157 3.08 12.28 2.77
CA ILE A 157 3.32 13.65 2.35
C ILE A 157 3.93 14.40 3.53
N ARG A 158 5.06 15.06 3.31
CA ARG A 158 5.58 16.01 4.32
C ARG A 158 4.68 17.24 4.34
N SER A 159 4.26 17.64 5.53
CA SER A 159 3.21 18.62 5.87
C SER A 159 3.27 19.99 5.15
N SER A 160 4.35 20.35 4.44
CA SER A 160 4.41 21.55 3.60
C SER A 160 3.68 21.42 2.25
N LYS A 161 3.13 20.25 1.93
CA LYS A 161 2.35 19.98 0.70
C LYS A 161 0.97 19.40 1.00
N ILE A 162 0.32 19.87 2.08
CA ILE A 162 -1.09 19.60 2.30
C ILE A 162 -1.83 20.14 1.07
N LEU A 163 -2.50 19.27 0.30
CA LEU A 163 -3.46 19.76 -0.69
C LEU A 163 -4.42 20.68 0.07
N PRO A 164 -4.68 21.90 -0.43
CA PRO A 164 -5.46 22.88 0.30
C PRO A 164 -6.75 22.22 0.81
N PRO A 165 -7.20 22.55 2.04
CA PRO A 165 -8.47 22.05 2.55
C PRO A 165 -9.53 22.32 1.49
N TYR A 166 -10.25 21.26 1.14
CA TYR A 166 -11.21 21.25 0.05
C TYR A 166 -12.30 22.31 0.31
N ILE A 167 -12.46 23.25 -0.62
CA ILE A 167 -13.55 24.23 -0.65
C ILE A 167 -14.22 24.09 -2.03
N GLY A 168 -15.28 23.28 -2.10
CA GLY A 168 -16.25 23.30 -3.22
C GLY A 168 -16.01 22.37 -4.42
N ASP A 169 -17.09 22.20 -5.20
CA ASP A 169 -17.31 21.08 -6.12
C ASP A 169 -16.41 21.00 -7.37
N GLU A 170 -15.70 22.07 -7.75
CA GLU A 170 -14.97 22.08 -9.04
C GLU A 170 -13.62 22.80 -8.98
N HIS A 171 -12.68 22.32 -8.18
CA HIS A 171 -11.30 22.78 -8.26
C HIS A 171 -10.43 21.79 -9.04
N LYS A 172 -10.05 22.22 -10.26
CA LYS A 172 -9.02 21.56 -11.07
C LYS A 172 -7.66 21.81 -10.45
N LEU A 173 -7.14 20.83 -9.71
CA LEU A 173 -5.80 20.94 -9.12
C LEU A 173 -4.77 20.34 -10.08
N HIS A 174 -3.65 21.01 -10.28
CA HIS A 174 -2.58 20.47 -11.11
C HIS A 174 -1.83 19.37 -10.37
N ILE A 175 -1.60 18.25 -11.05
CA ILE A 175 -0.90 17.12 -10.43
C ILE A 175 0.59 17.43 -10.29
N PRO A 176 1.24 17.13 -9.16
CA PRO A 176 2.69 17.29 -9.03
C PRO A 176 3.47 16.48 -10.09
N LEU A 177 4.56 17.05 -10.61
CA LEU A 177 5.33 16.48 -11.73
C LEU A 177 5.81 15.03 -11.50
N LEU A 178 6.16 14.68 -10.26
CA LEU A 178 6.53 13.31 -9.88
C LEU A 178 5.37 12.31 -10.10
N LEU A 179 4.14 12.71 -9.77
CA LEU A 179 2.95 11.89 -9.96
C LEU A 179 2.62 11.79 -11.45
N GLN A 180 2.73 12.90 -12.20
CA GLN A 180 2.57 12.89 -13.66
C GLN A 180 3.54 11.90 -14.34
N PHE A 181 4.81 11.90 -13.92
CA PHE A 181 5.81 10.98 -14.46
C PHE A 181 5.47 9.51 -14.15
N ARG A 182 5.00 9.21 -12.94
CA ARG A 182 4.53 7.86 -12.57
C ARG A 182 3.34 7.43 -13.40
N ILE A 183 2.34 8.30 -13.55
CA ILE A 183 1.15 8.03 -14.37
C ILE A 183 1.57 7.76 -15.82
N TYR A 184 2.47 8.58 -16.37
CA TYR A 184 3.01 8.40 -17.72
C TYR A 184 3.71 7.04 -17.89
N ILE A 185 4.58 6.65 -16.97
CA ILE A 185 5.25 5.34 -17.00
C ILE A 185 4.22 4.21 -16.98
N ILE A 186 3.23 4.28 -16.09
CA ILE A 186 2.20 3.25 -15.97
C ILE A 186 1.36 3.16 -17.25
N GLY A 187 0.97 4.30 -17.82
CA GLY A 187 0.29 4.37 -19.12
C GLY A 187 1.10 3.67 -20.21
N LYS A 188 2.40 4.01 -20.35
CA LYS A 188 3.31 3.38 -21.32
C LYS A 188 3.45 1.87 -21.12
N MET A 189 3.56 1.40 -19.88
CA MET A 189 3.60 -0.04 -19.59
C MET A 189 2.29 -0.74 -19.94
N ARG A 190 1.15 -0.08 -19.77
CA ARG A 190 -0.17 -0.63 -20.10
C ARG A 190 -0.42 -0.66 -21.61
N GLU A 191 -0.01 0.38 -22.33
CA GLU A 191 0.02 0.40 -23.80
C GLU A 191 0.85 -0.77 -24.35
N ALA A 192 2.07 -0.95 -23.83
CA ALA A 192 2.97 -2.04 -24.26
C ALA A 192 2.39 -3.45 -24.00
N ARG A 193 1.46 -3.58 -23.03
CA ARG A 193 0.75 -4.83 -22.72
C ARG A 193 -0.54 -5.02 -23.53
N GLY A 194 -0.94 -4.04 -24.35
CA GLY A 194 -2.20 -4.07 -25.08
C GLY A 194 -3.44 -3.80 -24.22
N ASN A 195 -3.25 -3.28 -23.00
CA ASN A 195 -4.34 -3.02 -22.03
C ASN A 195 -4.95 -1.62 -22.18
N LEU A 196 -4.46 -0.82 -23.12
CA LEU A 196 -4.97 0.51 -23.45
C LEU A 196 -5.08 0.62 -24.97
N ALA A 197 -6.19 1.20 -25.44
CA ALA A 197 -6.31 1.61 -26.83
C ALA A 197 -5.34 2.76 -27.09
N ILE A 198 -4.58 2.68 -28.18
CA ILE A 198 -3.73 3.78 -28.65
C ILE A 198 -4.69 4.86 -29.17
N ASN A 199 -5.00 5.83 -28.34
CA ASN A 199 -5.72 7.03 -28.78
C ASN A 199 -4.67 8.08 -29.15
N ASP A 200 -4.37 8.15 -30.46
CA ASP A 200 -3.59 9.21 -31.10
C ASP A 200 -4.29 10.59 -31.04
#